data_AF-A0A7J7J465-F1
#
_entry.id   AF-A0A7J7J465-F1
#
_cell.length_a   1.000
_cell.length_b   1.000
_cell.length_c   1.000
_cell.angle_alpha   90.00
_cell.angle_beta   90.00
_cell.angle_gamma   90.00
#
_symmetry.space_group_name_H-M   'P 1'
#
loop_
_entity.id
_entity.type
_entity.pdbx_description
1 polymer ?
#
loop_
_entity_poly.entity_id
_entity_poly.type
_entity_poly.pdbx_seq_one_letter_code
_entity_poly.pdbx_strand_id
1 'polypeptide(L)'
;MFYRKDRNTFGGGVLIAANSTLLPQEIKLASCNSELLFVRIKACIIICCYYRLPQCNNIDNFIETLALVVQRYPKDMIILIGDMNFPGFDWQRNIIKSNTPFKSLHQQFQFFLVKHDMTQLI
;
A
#
# COMPACT_ATOMS: atom_id res chain seq x y z
N MET A 1 -1.35 -20.02 -3.61
CA MET A 1 -1.32 -19.26 -4.88
C MET A 1 -0.42 -18.04 -4.68
N PHE A 2 0.34 -17.67 -5.70
CA PHE A 2 1.25 -16.52 -5.67
C PHE A 2 0.74 -15.45 -6.62
N TYR A 3 0.65 -14.22 -6.12
CA TYR A 3 0.38 -13.03 -6.91
C TYR A 3 1.60 -12.13 -6.82
N ARG A 4 2.11 -11.65 -7.95
CA ARG A 4 3.33 -10.87 -7.98
C ARG A 4 3.20 -9.72 -8.96
N LYS A 5 3.82 -8.60 -8.61
CA LYS A 5 4.05 -7.48 -9.51
C LYS A 5 5.53 -7.18 -9.50
N ASP A 6 6.18 -7.55 -10.60
CA ASP A 6 7.60 -7.34 -10.79
C ASP A 6 7.89 -5.90 -11.22
N ARG A 7 9.06 -5.41 -10.83
CA ARG A 7 9.57 -4.13 -11.33
C ARG A 7 9.91 -4.28 -12.82
N ASN A 8 9.61 -3.27 -13.62
CA ASN A 8 10.00 -3.23 -15.04
C ASN A 8 11.52 -3.09 -15.27
N THR A 9 12.31 -2.94 -14.20
CA THR A 9 13.78 -2.81 -14.23
C THR A 9 14.43 -4.01 -13.51
N PHE A 10 15.76 -4.07 -13.48
CA PHE A 10 16.48 -5.13 -12.77
C PHE A 10 16.13 -5.21 -11.28
N GLY A 11 15.53 -6.33 -10.89
CA GLY A 11 15.27 -6.73 -9.50
C GLY A 11 14.14 -5.97 -8.82
N GLY A 12 13.51 -6.63 -7.84
CA GLY A 12 12.44 -6.08 -7.01
C GLY A 12 11.04 -6.44 -7.46
N GLY A 13 10.06 -5.82 -6.81
CA GLY A 13 8.65 -6.14 -6.94
C GLY A 13 8.02 -6.51 -5.60
N VAL A 14 6.71 -6.69 -5.63
CA VAL A 14 5.91 -7.14 -4.48
C VAL A 14 5.25 -8.47 -4.78
N LEU A 15 5.09 -9.30 -3.74
CA LEU A 15 4.49 -10.61 -3.84
C LEU A 15 3.55 -10.87 -2.65
N ILE A 16 2.36 -11.40 -2.94
CA ILE A 16 1.43 -11.93 -1.96
C ILE A 16 1.33 -13.44 -2.17
N ALA A 17 1.67 -14.19 -1.13
CA ALA A 17 1.42 -15.63 -1.05
C ALA A 17 0.13 -15.86 -0.25
N ALA A 18 -0.87 -16.49 -0.87
CA ALA A 18 -2.16 -16.75 -0.24
C ALA A 18 -2.50 -18.25 -0.28
N ASN A 19 -3.06 -18.77 0.82
CA ASN A 19 -3.61 -20.12 0.85
C ASN A 19 -4.82 -20.19 -0.12
N SER A 20 -4.86 -21.21 -0.98
CA SER A 20 -5.95 -21.38 -1.97
C SER A 20 -7.32 -21.58 -1.31
N THR A 21 -7.38 -22.11 -0.08
CA THR A 21 -8.63 -22.28 0.67
C THR A 21 -9.30 -20.94 1.03
N LEU A 22 -8.55 -19.84 0.98
CA LEU A 22 -9.07 -18.50 1.21
C LEU A 22 -9.73 -17.90 -0.05
N LEU A 23 -9.71 -18.63 -1.17
CA LEU A 23 -10.25 -18.20 -2.46
C LEU A 23 -9.78 -16.79 -2.86
N PRO A 24 -8.46 -16.55 -2.92
CA PRO A 24 -7.92 -15.24 -3.24
C PRO A 24 -8.25 -14.84 -4.69
N GLN A 25 -8.51 -13.56 -4.90
CA GLN A 25 -8.74 -12.97 -6.21
C GLN A 25 -7.89 -11.71 -6.38
N GLU A 26 -7.05 -11.68 -7.41
CA GLU A 26 -6.30 -10.48 -7.77
C GLU A 26 -7.24 -9.36 -8.24
N ILE A 27 -7.09 -8.16 -7.69
CA ILE A 27 -7.74 -6.97 -8.22
C ILE A 27 -6.79 -6.35 -9.26
N LYS A 28 -7.08 -6.59 -10.54
CA LYS A 28 -6.34 -5.98 -11.64
C LYS A 28 -6.78 -4.54 -11.83
N LEU A 29 -5.82 -3.64 -11.76
CA LEU A 29 -5.97 -2.20 -11.99
C LEU A 29 -5.17 -1.81 -13.24
N ALA A 30 -5.46 -0.64 -13.80
CA ALA A 30 -4.68 -0.10 -14.91
C ALA A 30 -3.19 -0.04 -14.54
N SER A 31 -2.31 -0.08 -15.55
CA SER A 31 -0.86 -0.11 -15.36
C SER A 31 -0.41 1.02 -14.43
N CYS A 32 0.02 0.65 -13.23
CA CYS A 32 0.58 1.55 -12.24
C CYS A 32 2.09 1.29 -12.14
N ASN A 33 2.92 2.32 -12.19
CA ASN A 33 4.38 2.20 -12.10
C ASN A 33 4.90 1.96 -10.67
N SER A 34 4.00 1.89 -9.67
CA SER A 34 4.35 1.60 -8.28
C SER A 34 4.36 0.09 -8.02
N GLU A 35 5.20 -0.37 -7.10
CA GLU A 35 5.21 -1.76 -6.64
C GLU A 35 4.05 -2.00 -5.67
N LEU A 36 2.88 -2.19 -6.27
CA LEU A 36 1.59 -2.18 -5.60
C LEU A 36 0.72 -3.30 -6.15
N LEU A 37 0.22 -4.15 -5.26
CA LEU A 37 -0.57 -5.33 -5.58
C LEU A 37 -1.77 -5.45 -4.62
N PHE A 38 -2.92 -5.83 -5.18
CA PHE A 38 -4.16 -6.00 -4.42
C PHE A 38 -4.70 -7.42 -4.60
N VAL A 39 -4.95 -8.10 -3.48
CA VAL A 39 -5.61 -9.41 -3.46
C VAL A 39 -6.81 -9.35 -2.53
N ARG A 40 -8.00 -9.60 -3.08
CA ARG A 40 -9.25 -9.72 -2.35
C ARG A 40 -9.42 -11.14 -1.84
N ILE A 41 -9.82 -11.29 -0.59
CA ILE A 41 -10.05 -12.55 0.10
C ILE A 41 -11.48 -12.55 0.66
N LYS A 42 -12.23 -13.63 0.42
CA LYS A 42 -13.60 -13.86 0.94
C LYS A 42 -14.59 -12.71 0.70
N ALA A 43 -14.35 -11.88 -0.32
CA ALA A 43 -15.17 -10.73 -0.68
C ALA A 43 -15.42 -9.68 0.43
N CYS A 44 -14.54 -9.62 1.44
CA CYS A 44 -14.64 -8.67 2.55
C CYS A 44 -13.31 -8.07 3.01
N ILE A 45 -12.18 -8.67 2.60
CA ILE A 45 -10.84 -8.20 2.97
C ILE A 45 -10.03 -8.02 1.69
N ILE A 46 -9.38 -6.88 1.56
CA ILE A 46 -8.42 -6.59 0.48
C ILE A 46 -7.05 -6.40 1.11
N ILE A 47 -6.12 -7.27 0.74
CA ILE A 47 -4.71 -7.12 1.07
C ILE A 47 -4.07 -6.23 0.01
N CYS A 48 -3.58 -5.07 0.44
CA CYS A 48 -2.82 -4.13 -0.35
C CYS A 48 -1.34 -4.27 0.04
N CYS A 49 -0.52 -4.86 -0.83
CA CYS A 49 0.92 -4.94 -0.64
C CYS A 49 1.60 -3.84 -1.43
N TYR A 50 2.32 -2.96 -0.73
CA TYR A 50 3.00 -1.81 -1.31
C TYR A 50 4.45 -1.76 -0.88
N TYR A 51 5.35 -1.56 -1.83
CA TYR A 51 6.73 -1.20 -1.58
C TYR A 51 7.01 0.17 -2.20
N ARG A 52 7.37 1.15 -1.36
CA ARG A 52 7.86 2.43 -1.84
C ARG A 52 9.38 2.35 -1.94
N LEU A 53 9.93 2.63 -3.11
CA LEU A 53 11.37 2.75 -3.28
C LEU A 53 11.90 3.94 -2.44
N PRO A 54 13.04 3.79 -1.74
CA PRO A 54 13.62 4.85 -0.90
C PRO A 54 13.78 6.20 -1.61
N GLN A 55 14.15 6.16 -2.90
CA GLN A 55 14.37 7.32 -3.76
C GLN A 55 13.08 7.94 -4.36
N CYS A 56 11.92 7.31 -4.22
CA CYS A 56 10.67 7.86 -4.75
C CYS A 56 10.23 9.07 -3.93
N ASN A 57 10.10 10.22 -4.58
CA ASN A 57 9.72 11.48 -3.94
C ASN A 57 8.21 11.79 -4.03
N ASN A 58 7.40 10.87 -4.56
CA ASN A 58 5.95 10.98 -4.67
C ASN A 58 5.25 9.67 -4.29
N ILE A 59 3.97 9.78 -3.92
CA ILE A 59 3.07 8.66 -3.64
C ILE A 59 1.73 8.79 -4.36
N ASP A 60 1.62 9.69 -5.34
CA ASP A 60 0.36 10.04 -5.98
C ASP A 60 -0.28 8.83 -6.66
N ASN A 61 0.52 8.05 -7.41
CA ASN A 61 0.08 6.80 -8.01
C ASN A 61 -0.49 5.81 -6.97
N PHE A 62 0.12 5.72 -5.80
CA PHE A 62 -0.38 4.86 -4.71
C PHE A 62 -1.73 5.38 -4.19
N ILE A 63 -1.84 6.68 -3.91
CA ILE A 63 -3.06 7.31 -3.41
C ILE A 63 -4.21 7.18 -4.41
N GLU A 64 -3.97 7.50 -5.69
CA GLU A 64 -4.96 7.41 -6.76
C GLU A 64 -5.44 5.97 -6.96
N THR A 65 -4.49 5.03 -7.04
CA THR A 65 -4.82 3.60 -7.21
C THR A 65 -5.63 3.08 -6.03
N LEU A 66 -5.28 3.47 -4.81
CA LEU A 66 -5.99 3.05 -3.61
C LEU A 66 -7.38 3.69 -3.52
N ALA A 67 -7.53 4.95 -3.91
CA ALA A 67 -8.84 5.62 -3.99
C ALA A 67 -9.79 4.90 -4.96
N LEU A 68 -9.28 4.43 -6.12
CA LEU A 68 -10.07 3.63 -7.06
C LEU A 68 -10.52 2.29 -6.45
N VAL A 69 -9.66 1.64 -5.65
CA VAL A 69 -10.01 0.40 -4.94
C VAL A 69 -11.07 0.66 -3.87
N VAL A 70 -10.91 1.71 -3.06
CA VAL A 70 -11.90 2.11 -2.04
C VAL A 70 -13.25 2.43 -2.69
N GLN A 71 -13.26 3.16 -3.81
CA GLN A 71 -14.49 3.48 -4.53
C GLN A 71 -15.17 2.22 -5.10
N ARG A 72 -14.37 1.27 -5.61
CA ARG A 72 -14.87 0.03 -6.21
C ARG A 72 -15.35 -0.99 -5.16
N TYR A 73 -14.76 -0.99 -3.98
CA TYR A 73 -15.06 -1.93 -2.89
C TYR A 73 -15.33 -1.20 -1.56
N PRO A 74 -16.38 -0.36 -1.49
CA PRO A 74 -16.60 0.55 -0.36
C PRO A 74 -16.95 -0.14 0.96
N LYS A 75 -17.24 -1.45 0.94
CA LYS A 75 -17.59 -2.26 2.12
C LYS A 75 -16.47 -3.20 2.55
N ASP A 76 -15.41 -3.31 1.75
CA ASP A 76 -14.30 -4.21 2.06
C ASP A 76 -13.32 -3.53 3.00
N MET A 77 -12.83 -4.27 3.98
CA MET A 77 -11.71 -3.85 4.81
C MET A 77 -10.42 -3.91 3.99
N ILE A 78 -9.67 -2.81 3.96
CA ILE A 78 -8.35 -2.78 3.31
C ILE A 78 -7.26 -2.92 4.38
N ILE A 79 -6.39 -3.91 4.22
CA ILE A 79 -5.19 -4.08 5.01
C ILE A 79 -3.99 -3.70 4.15
N LEU A 80 -3.37 -2.57 4.49
CA LEU A 80 -2.15 -2.09 3.84
C LEU A 80 -0.93 -2.70 4.54
N ILE A 81 -0.09 -3.38 3.78
CA ILE A 81 1.15 -4.01 4.25
C ILE A 81 2.31 -3.68 3.31
N GLY A 82 3.53 -3.78 3.85
CA GLY A 82 4.76 -3.67 3.09
C GLY A 82 5.71 -2.64 3.68
N ASP A 83 6.69 -2.21 2.89
CA ASP A 83 7.72 -1.28 3.33
C ASP A 83 7.55 0.07 2.60
N MET A 84 7.10 1.04 3.38
CA MET A 84 6.85 2.40 2.90
C MET A 84 8.13 3.23 2.79
N ASN A 85 9.26 2.76 3.32
CA ASN A 85 10.54 3.46 3.34
C ASN A 85 10.43 4.93 3.77
N PHE A 86 9.71 5.19 4.85
CA PHE A 86 9.57 6.51 5.49
C PHE A 86 10.43 6.58 6.76
N PRO A 87 11.75 6.86 6.68
CA PRO A 87 12.65 6.85 7.83
C PRO A 87 12.30 7.91 8.90
N GLY A 88 11.56 8.95 8.51
CA GLY A 88 11.04 9.99 9.38
C GLY A 88 9.77 9.65 10.15
N PHE A 89 9.15 8.51 9.85
CA PHE A 89 7.88 8.14 10.45
C PHE A 89 8.11 7.32 11.72
N ASP A 90 7.63 7.82 12.85
CA ASP A 90 7.44 7.02 14.06
C ASP A 90 6.12 6.27 13.91
N TRP A 91 6.21 5.01 13.48
CA TRP A 91 5.06 4.15 13.22
C TRP A 91 4.20 3.95 14.47
N GLN A 92 4.84 3.66 15.61
CA GLN A 92 4.13 3.37 16.87
C GLN A 92 3.31 4.54 17.36
N ARG A 93 3.82 5.77 17.21
CA ARG A 93 3.15 6.97 17.69
C ARG A 93 2.36 7.69 16.60
N ASN A 94 2.50 7.28 15.34
CA ASN A 94 1.99 7.98 14.18
C ASN A 94 2.45 9.45 14.13
N ILE A 95 3.75 9.70 14.34
CA ILE A 95 4.35 11.05 14.39
C ILE A 95 5.48 11.18 13.37
N ILE A 96 5.60 12.34 12.74
CA ILE A 96 6.70 12.67 11.84
C ILE A 96 7.84 13.35 12.61
N LYS A 97 9.04 12.79 12.54
CA LYS A 97 10.26 13.36 13.16
C LYS A 97 10.59 14.72 12.55
N SER A 98 10.98 15.67 13.39
CA SER A 98 11.26 17.06 13.01
C SER A 98 12.32 17.22 11.91
N ASN A 99 13.39 16.40 11.95
CA ASN A 99 14.54 16.48 11.04
C ASN A 99 14.51 15.43 9.91
N THR A 100 13.32 15.01 9.45
CA THR A 100 13.23 14.01 8.37
C THR A 100 13.44 14.62 6.98
N PRO A 101 14.17 13.95 6.07
CA PRO A 101 14.07 14.24 4.65
C PRO A 101 12.63 13.96 4.16
N PHE A 102 12.20 14.66 3.11
CA PHE A 102 10.90 14.49 2.46
C PHE A 102 9.69 14.67 3.41
N LYS A 103 9.74 15.64 4.32
CA LYS A 103 8.67 15.90 5.31
C LYS A 103 7.28 16.04 4.68
N SER A 104 7.18 16.72 3.54
CA SER A 104 5.92 16.87 2.79
C SER A 104 5.33 15.52 2.38
N LEU A 105 6.17 14.58 1.93
CA LEU A 105 5.74 13.24 1.53
C LEU A 105 5.23 12.42 2.73
N HIS A 106 5.92 12.52 3.87
CA HIS A 106 5.48 11.89 5.12
C HIS A 106 4.14 12.47 5.57
N GLN A 107 3.95 13.79 5.46
CA GLN A 107 2.69 14.47 5.79
C GLN A 107 1.55 14.06 4.86
N GLN A 108 1.82 13.92 3.55
CA GLN A 108 0.84 13.45 2.58
C GLN A 108 0.37 12.02 2.92
N PHE A 109 1.31 11.14 3.29
CA PHE A 109 0.99 9.79 3.73
C PHE A 109 0.22 9.78 5.06
N GLN A 110 0.62 10.57 6.05
CA GLN A 110 -0.10 10.68 7.33
C GLN A 110 -1.52 11.19 7.15
N PHE A 111 -1.71 12.24 6.34
CA PHE A 111 -3.03 12.77 5.99
C PHE A 111 -3.88 11.70 5.30
N PHE A 112 -3.28 10.92 4.40
CA PHE A 112 -3.96 9.80 3.76
C PHE A 112 -4.46 8.78 4.81
N LEU A 113 -3.61 8.36 5.75
CA LEU A 113 -4.01 7.43 6.81
C LEU A 113 -5.18 7.97 7.64
N VAL A 114 -5.10 9.24 8.07
CA VAL A 114 -6.15 9.90 8.87
C VAL A 114 -7.45 10.03 8.08
N LYS A 115 -7.38 10.46 6.82
CA LYS A 115 -8.56 10.64 5.95
C LYS A 115 -9.33 9.33 5.74
N HIS A 116 -8.64 8.20 5.79
CA HIS A 116 -9.21 6.87 5.57
C HIS A 116 -9.38 6.07 6.87
N ASP A 117 -9.29 6.72 8.04
CA ASP A 117 -9.41 6.11 9.36
C ASP A 117 -8.53 4.85 9.53
N MET A 118 -7.34 4.88 8.91
CA MET A 118 -6.42 3.76 8.94
C MET A 118 -5.73 3.66 10.30
N THR A 119 -5.76 2.47 10.88
CA THR A 119 -5.10 2.15 12.13
C THR A 119 -3.96 1.17 11.90
N GLN A 120 -2.87 1.36 12.66
CA GLN A 120 -1.81 0.36 12.68
C GLN A 120 -2.25 -0.81 13.56
N LEU A 121 -2.15 -2.02 13.02
CA LEU A 121 -2.26 -3.25 13.80
C LEU A 121 -0.89 -3.52 14.46
N ILE A 122 -0.88 -3.61 15.79
CA ILE A 122 0.32 -3.88 16.63
C ILE A 122 0.14 -5.24 17.28
#